data_AF-A0A2M7KLL7-F1
#
_entry.id   AF-A0A2M7KLL7-F1
#
_cell.length_a   1.000
_cell.length_b   1.000
_cell.length_c   1.000
_cell.angle_alpha   90.00
_cell.angle_beta   90.00
_cell.angle_gamma   90.00
#
_symmetry.space_group_name_H-M   'P 1'
#
loop_
_entity.id
_entity.type
_entity.pdbx_description
1 polymer ?
#
loop_
_entity_poly.entity_id
_entity_poly.type
_entity_poly.pdbx_seq_one_letter_code
_entity_poly.pdbx_strand_id
1 'polypeptide(L)'
;MRVTRQVIVDRLSTYLHGEAELDELVDWAEDALVEGEFEESEVETLAGVVARLGVADMRAFGLTWQDCQQMLRRLGYAARVELAPA
;
A
#
# COMPACT_ATOMS: atom_id res chain seq x y z
N MET A 1 -12.78 -8.54 3.87
CA MET A 1 -11.73 -9.21 3.04
C MET A 1 -10.54 -9.59 3.91
N ARG A 2 -9.78 -10.66 3.65
CA ARG A 2 -8.58 -10.94 4.45
C ARG A 2 -7.41 -10.04 4.02
N VAL A 3 -6.90 -9.22 4.94
CA VAL A 3 -5.77 -8.32 4.70
C VAL A 3 -4.51 -8.91 5.31
N THR A 4 -3.58 -9.31 4.43
CA THR A 4 -2.28 -9.84 4.82
C THR A 4 -1.18 -8.95 4.28
N ARG A 5 0.04 -9.14 4.79
CA ARG A 5 1.24 -8.49 4.26
C ARG A 5 1.38 -8.63 2.74
N GLN A 6 1.15 -9.83 2.21
CA GLN A 6 1.27 -10.09 0.77
C GLN A 6 0.26 -9.25 -0.03
N VAL A 7 -0.99 -9.19 0.43
CA VAL A 7 -2.04 -8.41 -0.25
C VAL A 7 -1.67 -6.92 -0.33
N ILE A 8 -1.13 -6.34 0.76
CA ILE A 8 -0.70 -4.94 0.75
C ILE A 8 0.45 -4.72 -0.24
N VAL A 9 1.42 -5.65 -0.26
CA VAL A 9 2.58 -5.58 -1.17
C VAL A 9 2.14 -5.69 -2.62
N ASP A 10 1.21 -6.59 -2.92
CA ASP A 10 0.68 -6.76 -4.27
C ASP A 10 -0.02 -5.47 -4.74
N ARG A 11 -0.86 -4.87 -3.88
CA ARG A 11 -1.54 -3.60 -4.18
C ARG A 11 -0.55 -2.45 -4.43
N LEU A 12 0.44 -2.30 -3.57
CA LEU A 12 1.53 -1.34 -3.77
C LEU A 12 2.30 -1.61 -5.05
N SER A 13 2.56 -2.88 -5.38
CA SER A 13 3.29 -3.27 -6.59
C SER A 13 2.51 -2.92 -7.85
N THR A 14 1.21 -3.23 -7.90
CA THR A 14 0.32 -2.89 -9.03
C THR A 14 0.31 -1.38 -9.27
N TYR A 15 0.17 -0.58 -8.21
CA TYR A 15 0.26 0.89 -8.30
C TYR A 15 1.64 1.37 -8.80
N LEU A 16 2.73 0.84 -8.25
CA LEU A 16 4.09 1.24 -8.62
C LEU A 16 4.46 0.84 -10.05
N HIS A 17 3.86 -0.22 -10.59
CA HIS A 17 4.00 -0.60 -12.00
C HIS A 17 3.08 0.20 -12.93
N GLY A 18 2.22 1.07 -12.40
CA GLY A 18 1.24 1.83 -13.18
C GLY A 18 0.11 0.96 -13.74
N GLU A 19 -0.12 -0.21 -13.15
CA GLU A 19 -1.20 -1.14 -13.51
C GLU A 19 -2.53 -0.79 -12.81
N ALA A 20 -2.49 0.11 -11.82
CA ALA A 20 -3.65 0.71 -11.16
C ALA A 20 -3.39 2.19 -10.87
N GLU A 21 -4.46 2.98 -10.87
CA GLU A 21 -4.41 4.39 -10.50
C GLU A 21 -4.32 4.58 -8.98
N LEU A 22 -4.01 5.82 -8.53
CA LEU A 22 -3.84 6.11 -7.11
C LEU A 22 -5.18 6.01 -6.35
N ASP A 23 -6.27 6.46 -6.97
CA ASP A 23 -7.63 6.38 -6.41
C ASP A 23 -8.05 4.93 -6.17
N GLU A 24 -7.77 4.02 -7.10
CA GLU A 24 -8.04 2.58 -6.91
C GLU A 24 -7.29 1.99 -5.70
N LEU A 25 -6.06 2.44 -5.44
CA LEU A 25 -5.28 2.03 -4.27
C LEU A 25 -5.85 2.62 -2.97
N VAL A 26 -6.31 3.87 -3.01
CA VAL A 26 -6.92 4.59 -1.88
C VAL A 26 -8.25 3.95 -1.51
N ASP A 27 -9.15 3.77 -2.49
CA ASP A 27 -10.46 3.14 -2.31
C ASP A 27 -10.33 1.75 -1.69
N TRP A 28 -9.41 0.93 -2.23
CA TRP A 28 -9.13 -0.38 -1.66
C TRP A 28 -8.66 -0.30 -0.20
N ALA A 29 -7.84 0.71 0.14
CA ALA A 29 -7.34 0.87 1.49
C ALA A 29 -8.43 1.34 2.46
N GLU A 30 -9.33 2.21 2.03
CA GLU A 30 -10.52 2.62 2.80
C GLU A 30 -11.44 1.41 3.08
N ASP A 31 -11.78 0.64 2.05
CA ASP A 31 -12.57 -0.59 2.17
C ASP A 31 -11.89 -1.61 3.11
N ALA A 32 -10.57 -1.73 3.03
CA ALA A 32 -9.79 -2.61 3.89
C ALA A 32 -9.80 -2.18 5.36
N LEU A 33 -9.90 -0.88 5.67
CA LEU A 33 -10.01 -0.44 7.07
C LEU A 33 -11.41 -0.67 7.64
N VAL A 34 -12.44 -0.58 6.81
CA VAL A 34 -13.84 -0.75 7.23
C VAL A 34 -14.23 -2.23 7.33
N GLU A 35 -13.85 -3.03 6.34
CA GLU A 35 -14.33 -4.41 6.16
C GLU A 35 -13.19 -5.45 6.19
N GLY A 36 -11.95 -5.02 6.42
CA GLY A 36 -10.79 -5.90 6.41
C GLY A 36 -10.65 -6.74 7.68
N GLU A 37 -10.40 -8.02 7.47
CA GLU A 37 -9.93 -8.95 8.50
C GLU A 37 -8.40 -8.99 8.42
N PHE A 38 -7.75 -8.16 9.23
CA PHE A 38 -6.29 -8.12 9.33
C PHE A 38 -5.74 -9.33 10.10
N GLU A 39 -4.57 -9.79 9.69
CA GLU A 39 -3.87 -10.85 10.41
C GLU A 39 -3.46 -10.39 11.83
N GLU A 40 -3.99 -11.07 12.86
CA GLU A 40 -3.92 -10.62 14.26
C GLU A 40 -2.48 -10.39 14.75
N SER A 41 -1.52 -11.23 14.33
CA SER A 41 -0.12 -11.11 14.74
C SER A 41 0.58 -9.86 14.23
N GLU A 42 0.03 -9.19 13.22
CA GLU A 42 0.64 -8.02 12.56
C GLU A 42 -0.32 -6.84 12.41
N VAL A 43 -1.50 -6.91 13.06
CA VAL A 43 -2.61 -5.99 12.83
C VAL A 43 -2.20 -4.51 12.91
N GLU A 44 -1.40 -4.13 13.89
CA GLU A 44 -0.94 -2.73 14.06
C GLU A 44 -0.09 -2.25 12.87
N THR A 45 0.80 -3.10 12.37
CA THR A 45 1.65 -2.76 11.22
C THR A 45 0.84 -2.70 9.93
N LEU A 46 -0.01 -3.70 9.70
CA LEU A 46 -0.83 -3.78 8.49
C LEU A 46 -1.85 -2.63 8.46
N ALA A 47 -2.62 -2.44 9.52
CA ALA A 47 -3.61 -1.37 9.61
C ALA A 47 -2.94 0.02 9.53
N GLY A 48 -1.77 0.20 10.14
CA GLY A 48 -1.04 1.47 10.03
C GLY A 48 -0.55 1.79 8.62
N VAL A 49 -0.16 0.78 7.82
CA VAL A 49 0.19 0.96 6.41
C VAL A 49 -1.06 1.25 5.57
N VAL A 50 -2.12 0.47 5.75
CA VAL A 50 -3.38 0.66 5.01
C VAL A 50 -4.01 2.02 5.33
N ALA A 51 -4.00 2.46 6.60
CA ALA A 51 -4.45 3.79 6.99
C ALA A 51 -3.68 4.93 6.31
N ARG A 52 -2.38 4.76 6.09
CA ARG A 52 -1.56 5.75 5.36
C ARG A 52 -1.90 5.77 3.86
N LEU A 53 -2.31 4.64 3.29
CA LEU A 53 -2.75 4.53 1.91
C LEU A 53 -4.14 5.13 1.70
N GLY A 54 -5.09 4.90 2.60
CA GLY A 54 -6.46 5.43 2.50
C GLY A 54 -6.59 6.95 2.63
N VAL A 55 -5.48 7.69 2.70
CA VAL A 55 -5.45 9.15 2.73
C VAL A 55 -4.54 9.73 1.65
N ALA A 56 -4.01 8.88 0.76
CA ALA A 56 -2.89 9.21 -0.11
C ALA A 56 -3.23 10.15 -1.29
N ASP A 57 -4.50 10.25 -1.66
CA ASP A 57 -5.03 11.17 -2.68
C ASP A 57 -5.12 12.63 -2.17
N MET A 58 -5.16 12.81 -0.84
CA MET A 58 -5.17 14.14 -0.24
C MET A 58 -3.82 14.84 -0.41
N ARG A 59 -3.86 16.11 -0.83
CA ARG A 59 -2.67 16.93 -1.09
C ARG A 59 -1.64 16.96 0.06
N ALA A 60 -2.10 16.95 1.30
CA ALA A 60 -1.24 16.98 2.49
C ALA A 60 -0.57 15.63 2.79
N PHE A 61 -1.08 14.55 2.18
CA PHE A 61 -0.74 13.16 2.47
C PHE A 61 -0.36 12.40 1.20
N GLY A 62 0.05 13.12 0.14
CA GLY A 62 0.46 12.52 -1.14
C GLY A 62 1.41 11.33 -0.97
N LEU A 63 1.33 10.38 -1.89
CA LEU A 63 2.15 9.16 -1.86
C LEU A 63 3.46 9.37 -2.62
N THR A 64 4.56 9.56 -1.88
CA THR A 64 5.89 9.65 -2.51
C THR A 64 6.53 8.27 -2.67
N TRP A 65 7.54 8.17 -3.55
CA TRP A 65 8.35 6.96 -3.65
C TRP A 65 8.97 6.56 -2.31
N GLN A 66 9.45 7.52 -1.53
CA GLN A 66 10.06 7.29 -0.22
C GLN A 66 9.04 6.71 0.79
N ASP A 67 7.79 7.15 0.73
CA ASP A 67 6.69 6.58 1.52
C ASP A 67 6.47 5.11 1.14
N CYS A 68 6.38 4.80 -0.16
CA CYS A 68 6.26 3.43 -0.65
C CYS A 68 7.43 2.55 -0.16
N GLN A 69 8.67 3.04 -0.26
CA GLN A 69 9.85 2.32 0.23
C GLN A 69 9.83 2.11 1.75
N GLN A 70 9.31 3.07 2.52
CA GLN A 70 9.21 2.93 3.98
C GLN A 70 8.14 1.89 4.35
N MET A 71 6.98 1.93 3.70
CA MET A 71 5.91 0.96 3.91
C MET A 71 6.35 -0.45 3.53
N LEU A 72 6.97 -0.63 2.35
CA LEU A 72 7.51 -1.93 1.93
C LEU A 72 8.54 -2.46 2.92
N ARG A 73 9.43 -1.62 3.46
CA ARG A 73 10.39 -2.03 4.50
C ARG A 73 9.72 -2.49 5.79
N ARG A 74 8.66 -1.80 6.24
CA ARG A 74 7.86 -2.24 7.41
C ARG A 74 7.19 -3.59 7.17
N LEU A 75 6.86 -3.89 5.92
CA LEU A 75 6.30 -5.17 5.49
C LEU A 75 7.39 -6.22 5.22
N GLY A 76 8.68 -5.93 5.42
CA GLY A 76 9.77 -6.89 5.19
C GLY A 76 10.23 -7.00 3.74
N TYR A 77 9.84 -6.06 2.88
CA TYR A 77 10.21 -5.99 1.46
C TYR A 77 11.18 -4.84 1.17
N ALA A 78 12.01 -5.01 0.15
CA ALA A 78 12.86 -3.96 -0.40
C ALA A 78 12.42 -3.66 -1.83
N ALA A 79 12.15 -2.39 -2.12
CA ALA A 79 11.79 -1.96 -3.46
C ALA A 79 13.03 -1.85 -4.35
N ARG A 80 12.93 -2.33 -5.59
CA ARG A 80 13.95 -2.20 -6.63
C ARG A 80 13.33 -1.54 -7.84
N VAL A 81 14.02 -0.56 -8.41
CA VAL A 81 13.61 0.12 -9.64
C VAL A 81 14.40 -0.44 -10.80
N GLU A 82 13.72 -0.75 -11.89
CA GLU A 82 14.31 -1.18 -13.15
C GLU A 82 13.89 -0.20 -14.25
N LEU A 83 14.79 0.04 -15.21
CA LEU A 83 14.54 0.95 -16.33
C LEU A 83 14.35 0.10 -17.59
N ALA A 84 13.27 0.37 -18.32
CA ALA A 84 12.99 -0.23 -19.62
C ALA A 84 13.07 0.83 -20.74
N PRO A 85 13.38 0.44 -21.98
CA PRO A 85 13.20 1.31 -23.14
C PRO A 85 11.74 1.81 -23.23
N ALA A 86 11.57 3.03 -23.72
CA ALA A 86 10.25 3.63 -23.97
C ALA A 86 9.56 3.03 -25.20
#